data_AF-A0A964LEH0-F1
#
_entry.id   AF-A0A964LEH0-F1
#
_cell.length_a   1.000
_cell.length_b   1.000
_cell.length_c   1.000
_cell.angle_alpha   90.00
_cell.angle_beta   90.00
_cell.angle_gamma   90.00
#
_symmetry.space_group_name_H-M   'P 1'
#
loop_
_entity.id
_entity.type
_entity.pdbx_description
1 polymer ?
#
loop_
_entity_poly.entity_id
_entity_poly.type
_entity_poly.pdbx_seq_one_letter_code
_entity_poly.pdbx_strand_id
1 'polypeptide(L)'
;MQIDFYGFQFEASRVTCYLWSPWRASALEHRLFNEMKQLPGVHVESTPDELRVQIADVKAWQQGLVSMSRLLKGWQEEATGAGKERRLYRWLFEGDTDEHGYDHANDVACLWVYLRVGIDTGEFEADEPSEWIDLHSFGVRFWPPGR
;
A
#
# COMPACT_ATOMS: atom_id res chain seq x y z
N MET A 1 9.58 8.22 13.47
CA MET A 1 9.43 6.75 13.37
C MET A 1 10.46 6.25 12.37
N GLN A 2 11.25 5.23 12.73
CA GLN A 2 12.08 4.53 11.77
C GLN A 2 11.25 3.41 11.14
N ILE A 3 10.91 3.56 9.87
CA ILE A 3 10.13 2.61 9.09
C ILE A 3 11.10 1.65 8.40
N ASP A 4 10.85 0.35 8.54
CA ASP A 4 11.39 -0.67 7.64
C ASP A 4 10.25 -1.17 6.75
N PHE A 5 10.40 -1.05 5.44
CA PHE A 5 9.45 -1.52 4.44
C PHE A 5 10.16 -2.47 3.48
N TYR A 6 10.04 -3.77 3.73
CA TYR A 6 10.70 -4.81 2.94
C TYR A 6 12.23 -4.58 2.78
N GLY A 7 12.89 -4.12 3.85
CA GLY A 7 14.33 -3.85 3.88
C GLY A 7 14.74 -2.44 3.44
N PHE A 8 13.81 -1.61 2.95
CA PHE A 8 14.04 -0.19 2.76
C PHE A 8 13.77 0.58 4.05
N GLN A 9 14.70 1.44 4.44
CA GLN A 9 14.61 2.21 5.68
C GLN A 9 14.25 3.67 5.41
N PHE A 10 13.26 4.17 6.13
CA PHE A 10 12.78 5.55 6.02
C PHE A 10 12.60 6.18 7.40
N GLU A 11 12.79 7.49 7.48
CA GLU A 11 12.35 8.27 8.64
C GLU A 11 11.04 8.98 8.31
N ALA A 12 10.04 8.80 9.16
CA ALA A 12 8.73 9.42 8.99
C ALA A 12 8.15 9.87 10.33
N SER A 13 7.41 10.98 10.36
CA SER A 13 6.69 11.39 11.57
C SER A 13 5.50 10.48 11.87
N ARG A 14 4.82 10.04 10.81
CA ARG A 14 3.67 9.13 10.85
C ARG A 14 3.47 8.47 9.48
N VAL A 15 2.65 7.43 9.45
CA VAL A 15 2.12 6.83 8.22
C VAL A 15 0.62 7.12 8.13
N THR A 16 0.12 7.35 6.92
CA THR A 16 -1.32 7.38 6.66
C THR A 16 -1.67 6.40 5.55
N CYS A 17 -2.59 5.48 5.83
CA CYS A 17 -3.17 4.61 4.82
C CYS A 17 -4.49 5.20 4.36
N TYR A 18 -4.70 5.24 3.05
CA TYR A 18 -5.86 5.82 2.39
C TYR A 18 -6.68 4.74 1.70
N LEU A 19 -7.99 4.93 1.70
CA LEU A 19 -8.91 4.31 0.76
C LEU A 19 -9.75 5.41 0.11
N TRP A 20 -9.37 5.81 -1.10
CA TRP A 20 -10.10 6.79 -1.91
C TRP A 20 -11.26 6.13 -2.66
N SER A 21 -12.33 6.90 -2.87
CA SER A 21 -13.55 6.45 -3.55
C SER A 21 -13.96 5.02 -3.16
N PRO A 22 -14.25 4.72 -1.88
CA PRO A 22 -14.41 3.34 -1.40
C PRO A 22 -15.43 2.50 -2.19
N TRP A 23 -16.44 3.12 -2.78
CA TRP A 23 -17.44 2.43 -3.63
C TRP A 23 -16.90 1.95 -4.99
N ARG A 24 -15.71 2.41 -5.40
CA ARG A 24 -14.98 1.96 -6.62
C ARG A 24 -13.79 1.07 -6.32
N ALA A 25 -13.30 1.07 -5.07
CA ALA A 25 -12.16 0.27 -4.68
C ALA A 25 -12.44 -1.23 -4.85
N SER A 26 -11.42 -1.95 -5.33
CA SER A 26 -11.45 -3.40 -5.46
C SER A 26 -11.56 -4.10 -4.10
N ALA A 27 -11.98 -5.37 -4.12
CA ALA A 27 -12.04 -6.17 -2.90
C ALA A 27 -10.67 -6.31 -2.21
N LEU A 28 -9.57 -6.34 -2.97
CA LEU A 28 -8.22 -6.40 -2.43
C LEU A 28 -7.84 -5.10 -1.70
N GLU A 29 -8.16 -3.94 -2.28
CA GLU A 29 -7.91 -2.63 -1.66
C GLU A 29 -8.69 -2.46 -0.35
N HIS A 30 -9.96 -2.88 -0.32
CA HIS A 30 -10.76 -2.93 0.90
C HIS A 30 -10.13 -3.83 1.96
N ARG A 31 -9.71 -5.04 1.57
CA ARG A 31 -9.05 -6.01 2.44
C ARG A 31 -7.78 -5.41 3.06
N LEU A 32 -6.91 -4.79 2.27
CA LEU A 32 -5.69 -4.14 2.75
C LEU A 32 -5.99 -2.99 3.72
N PHE A 33 -6.92 -2.10 3.38
CA PHE A 33 -7.29 -1.00 4.26
C PHE A 33 -7.86 -1.50 5.59
N ASN A 34 -8.65 -2.58 5.56
CA ASN A 34 -9.23 -3.16 6.76
C ASN A 34 -8.18 -3.75 7.72
N GLU A 35 -7.09 -4.33 7.22
CA GLU A 35 -5.96 -4.77 8.06
C GLU A 35 -5.38 -3.59 8.86
N MET A 36 -5.24 -2.43 8.19
CA MET A 36 -4.70 -1.23 8.82
C MET A 36 -5.68 -0.61 9.82
N LYS A 37 -6.98 -0.60 9.49
CA LYS A 37 -8.06 -0.06 10.32
C LYS A 37 -8.23 -0.83 11.64
N GLN A 38 -7.88 -2.11 11.67
CA GLN A 38 -8.03 -2.97 12.86
C GLN A 38 -6.86 -2.88 13.84
N LEU A 39 -5.79 -2.16 13.48
CA LEU A 39 -4.63 -2.02 14.34
C LEU A 39 -4.97 -1.28 15.64
N PRO A 40 -4.40 -1.69 16.78
CA PRO A 40 -4.64 -1.02 18.05
C PRO A 40 -4.05 0.40 18.07
N GLY A 41 -4.82 1.36 18.59
CA GLY A 41 -4.34 2.73 18.82
C GLY A 41 -4.23 3.62 17.58
N VAL A 42 -4.78 3.19 16.44
CA VAL A 42 -4.80 4.01 15.21
C VAL A 42 -5.96 5.00 15.21
N HIS A 43 -5.78 6.13 14.51
CA HIS A 43 -6.84 7.10 14.31
C HIS A 43 -7.50 6.91 12.96
N VAL A 44 -8.82 6.68 12.94
CA VAL A 44 -9.58 6.45 11.70
C VAL A 44 -10.43 7.68 11.41
N GLU A 45 -10.27 8.25 10.22
CA GLU A 45 -11.13 9.31 9.72
C GLU A 45 -11.94 8.79 8.54
N SER A 46 -13.20 9.22 8.46
CA SER A 46 -14.14 8.79 7.42
C SER A 46 -14.86 10.00 6.87
N THR A 47 -14.76 10.16 5.56
CA THR A 47 -15.62 11.02 4.75
C THR A 47 -16.33 10.15 3.71
N PRO A 48 -17.33 10.67 2.96
CA PRO A 48 -17.97 9.88 1.90
C PRO A 48 -16.95 9.32 0.90
N ASP A 49 -16.00 10.16 0.46
CA ASP A 49 -15.11 9.87 -0.67
C ASP A 49 -13.74 9.35 -0.26
N GLU A 50 -13.44 9.31 1.03
CA GLU A 50 -12.13 8.95 1.52
C GLU A 50 -12.19 8.40 2.94
N LEU A 51 -11.52 7.27 3.17
CA LEU A 51 -11.19 6.74 4.48
C LEU A 51 -9.68 6.88 4.73
N ARG A 52 -9.31 7.22 5.96
CA ARG A 52 -7.91 7.35 6.37
C ARG A 52 -7.65 6.60 7.68
N VAL A 53 -6.49 5.96 7.77
CA VAL A 53 -5.94 5.44 9.02
C VAL A 53 -4.59 6.10 9.26
N GLN A 54 -4.47 6.86 10.36
CA GLN A 54 -3.21 7.46 10.78
C GLN A 54 -2.51 6.58 11.82
N ILE A 55 -1.20 6.37 11.62
CA ILE A 55 -0.36 5.50 12.42
C ILE A 55 0.90 6.28 12.82
N ALA A 56 1.03 6.62 14.10
CA ALA A 56 2.18 7.33 14.65
C ALA A 56 3.10 6.45 15.53
N ASP A 57 2.74 5.17 15.71
CA ASP A 57 3.53 4.19 16.47
C ASP A 57 4.19 3.18 15.53
N VAL A 58 5.49 2.94 15.74
CA VAL A 58 6.30 2.06 14.87
C VAL A 58 5.92 0.60 15.00
N LYS A 59 5.47 0.15 16.18
CA LYS A 59 5.07 -1.24 16.40
C LYS A 59 3.74 -1.52 15.71
N ALA A 60 2.79 -0.59 15.80
CA ALA A 60 1.52 -0.67 15.07
C ALA A 60 1.77 -0.72 13.56
N TRP A 61 2.67 0.11 13.04
CA TRP A 61 3.07 0.05 11.62
C TRP A 61 3.68 -1.30 11.22
N GLN A 62 4.62 -1.82 12.01
CA GLN A 62 5.24 -3.13 11.75
C GLN A 62 4.21 -4.26 11.75
N GLN A 63 3.25 -4.24 12.69
CA GLN A 63 2.14 -5.19 12.72
C GLN A 63 1.26 -5.08 11.47
N GLY A 64 0.94 -3.85 11.04
CA GLY A 64 0.20 -3.60 9.82
C GLY A 64 0.90 -4.13 8.57
N LEU A 65 2.21 -3.87 8.45
CA LEU A 65 3.02 -4.35 7.34
C LEU A 65 3.05 -5.89 7.27
N VAL A 66 3.20 -6.56 8.42
CA VAL A 66 3.12 -8.04 8.49
C VAL A 66 1.75 -8.55 8.05
N SER A 67 0.68 -7.87 8.46
CA SER A 67 -0.70 -8.27 8.15
C SER A 67 -1.01 -8.09 6.66
N MET A 68 -0.65 -6.93 6.08
CA MET A 68 -0.73 -6.70 4.63
C MET A 68 0.09 -7.72 3.84
N SER A 69 1.32 -8.01 4.28
CA SER A 69 2.19 -9.00 3.62
C SER A 69 1.57 -10.40 3.62
N ARG A 70 0.97 -10.83 4.74
CA ARG A 70 0.25 -12.10 4.83
C ARG A 70 -0.97 -12.12 3.91
N LEU A 71 -1.72 -11.04 3.87
CA LEU A 71 -2.91 -10.90 3.05
C LEU A 71 -2.58 -10.98 1.55
N LEU A 72 -1.54 -10.27 1.11
CA LEU A 72 -1.10 -10.30 -0.29
C LEU A 72 -0.60 -11.68 -0.70
N LYS A 73 0.16 -12.37 0.16
CA LYS A 73 0.57 -13.76 -0.08
C LYS A 73 -0.64 -14.70 -0.21
N GLY A 74 -1.61 -14.58 0.70
CA GLY A 74 -2.85 -15.35 0.62
C GLY A 74 -3.63 -15.07 -0.66
N TRP A 75 -3.74 -13.81 -1.05
CA TRP A 75 -4.36 -13.41 -2.32
C TRP A 75 -3.67 -14.01 -3.56
N GLN A 76 -2.34 -14.15 -3.53
CA GLN A 76 -1.60 -14.85 -4.58
C GLN A 76 -1.91 -16.35 -4.62
N GLU A 77 -1.91 -17.01 -3.46
CA GLU A 77 -2.16 -18.45 -3.32
C GLU A 77 -3.60 -18.85 -3.66
N GLU A 78 -4.58 -17.97 -3.41
CA GLU A 78 -5.99 -18.16 -3.78
C GLU A 78 -6.16 -18.46 -5.28
N ALA A 79 -5.29 -17.94 -6.16
CA ALA A 79 -5.32 -18.26 -7.60
C ALA A 79 -4.76 -19.65 -7.91
N THR A 80 -3.76 -20.10 -7.16
CA THR A 80 -3.04 -21.35 -7.44
C THR A 80 -3.92 -22.59 -7.19
N GLY A 81 -4.92 -22.48 -6.31
CA GLY A 81 -5.88 -23.55 -6.06
C GLY A 81 -7.00 -23.69 -7.10
N ALA A 82 -7.18 -22.69 -7.97
CA ALA A 82 -8.39 -22.55 -8.80
C ALA A 82 -8.15 -22.63 -10.32
N GLY A 83 -6.91 -22.70 -10.80
CA GLY A 83 -6.65 -22.81 -12.25
C GLY A 83 -5.20 -22.54 -12.67
N LYS A 84 -5.03 -22.12 -13.94
CA LYS A 84 -3.75 -21.70 -14.54
C LYS A 84 -3.35 -20.26 -14.20
N GLU A 85 -4.16 -19.55 -13.40
CA GLU A 85 -3.93 -18.16 -13.05
C GLU A 85 -2.77 -18.02 -12.08
N ARG A 86 -1.81 -17.15 -12.40
CA ARG A 86 -0.75 -16.73 -11.48
C ARG A 86 -0.92 -15.25 -11.15
N ARG A 87 -0.86 -14.94 -9.86
CA ARG A 87 -0.99 -13.58 -9.33
C ARG A 87 0.33 -13.06 -8.80
N LEU A 88 0.64 -11.82 -9.14
CA LEU A 88 1.84 -11.11 -8.73
C LEU A 88 1.45 -9.78 -8.09
N TYR A 89 2.31 -9.23 -7.25
CA TYR A 89 2.16 -7.86 -6.76
C TYR A 89 3.50 -7.16 -6.63
N ARG A 90 3.49 -5.84 -6.74
CA ARG A 90 4.64 -4.96 -6.54
C ARG A 90 4.19 -3.72 -5.77
N TRP A 91 5.04 -3.28 -4.85
CA TRP A 91 4.91 -1.95 -4.26
C TRP A 91 5.62 -0.95 -5.16
N LEU A 92 4.91 0.12 -5.53
CA LEU A 92 5.46 1.26 -6.25
C LEU A 92 5.74 2.36 -5.25
N PHE A 93 6.95 2.91 -5.28
CA PHE A 93 7.33 4.07 -4.48
C PHE A 93 7.34 5.31 -5.36
N GLU A 94 6.71 6.38 -4.89
CA GLU A 94 6.62 7.64 -5.60
C GLU A 94 6.95 8.79 -4.66
N GLY A 95 7.90 9.63 -5.04
CA GLY A 95 8.20 10.89 -4.38
C GLY A 95 8.17 12.01 -5.42
N ASP A 96 7.27 12.96 -5.23
CA ASP A 96 7.27 14.22 -5.98
C ASP A 96 8.11 15.22 -5.20
N THR A 97 9.37 15.39 -5.60
CA THR A 97 10.33 16.24 -4.91
C THR A 97 11.30 16.92 -5.87
N ASP A 98 11.72 18.12 -5.54
CA ASP A 98 12.88 18.78 -6.11
C ASP A 98 14.20 18.23 -5.54
N GLU A 99 15.33 18.79 -5.99
CA GLU A 99 16.67 18.43 -5.52
C GLU A 99 16.96 18.79 -4.05
N HIS A 100 16.05 19.53 -3.40
CA HIS A 100 16.17 19.99 -2.03
C HIS A 100 15.22 19.26 -1.06
N GLY A 101 14.38 18.34 -1.54
CA GLY A 101 13.46 17.58 -0.70
C GLY A 101 12.08 18.22 -0.52
N TYR A 102 11.71 19.19 -1.37
CA TYR A 102 10.43 19.89 -1.30
C TYR A 102 9.52 19.51 -2.46
N ASP A 103 8.21 19.46 -2.20
CA ASP A 103 7.19 19.22 -3.21
C ASP A 103 6.86 20.49 -4.02
N HIS A 104 5.96 20.38 -5.00
CA HIS A 104 5.53 21.50 -5.84
C HIS A 104 4.83 22.64 -5.06
N ALA A 105 4.38 22.39 -3.83
CA ALA A 105 3.80 23.39 -2.93
C ALA A 105 4.85 24.01 -1.99
N ASN A 106 6.12 23.63 -2.12
CA ASN A 106 7.24 24.03 -1.29
C ASN A 106 7.13 23.54 0.17
N ASP A 107 6.37 22.46 0.40
CA ASP A 107 6.34 21.71 1.65
C ASP A 107 7.37 20.58 1.62
N VAL A 108 7.76 20.05 2.77
CA VAL A 108 8.69 18.90 2.81
C VAL A 108 8.00 17.71 2.14
N ALA A 109 8.66 17.15 1.12
CA ALA A 109 8.09 16.10 0.31
C ALA A 109 7.78 14.86 1.16
N CYS A 110 6.71 14.18 0.77
CA CYS A 110 6.31 12.91 1.36
C CYS A 110 6.59 11.77 0.38
N LEU A 111 6.68 10.55 0.90
CA LEU A 111 6.82 9.35 0.08
C LEU A 111 5.47 8.64 0.02
N TRP A 112 5.04 8.31 -1.19
CA TRP A 112 3.87 7.50 -1.46
C TRP A 112 4.25 6.08 -1.82
N VAL A 113 3.41 5.14 -1.39
CA VAL A 113 3.51 3.72 -1.70
C VAL A 113 2.17 3.22 -2.22
N TYR A 114 2.17 2.69 -3.45
CA TYR A 114 0.98 2.17 -4.13
C TYR A 114 1.15 0.69 -4.45
N LEU A 115 0.02 0.00 -4.62
CA LEU A 115 0.01 -1.41 -4.99
C LEU A 115 -0.25 -1.56 -6.49
N ARG A 116 0.64 -2.28 -7.17
CA ARG A 116 0.44 -2.79 -8.53
C ARG A 116 0.25 -4.29 -8.46
N VAL A 117 -0.74 -4.82 -9.14
CA VAL A 117 -1.00 -6.27 -9.23
C VAL A 117 -0.80 -6.76 -10.66
N GLY A 118 -0.31 -7.99 -10.79
CA GLY A 118 -0.12 -8.68 -12.06
C GLY A 118 -0.97 -9.93 -12.12
N ILE A 119 -1.63 -10.19 -13.24
CA ILE A 119 -2.38 -11.42 -13.47
C ILE A 119 -1.84 -12.08 -14.75
N ASP A 120 -1.38 -13.32 -14.62
CA ASP A 120 -1.01 -14.18 -15.75
C ASP A 120 -2.16 -15.17 -15.98
N THR A 121 -2.77 -15.12 -17.16
CA THR A 121 -3.84 -16.06 -17.57
C THR A 121 -3.37 -17.09 -18.60
N GLY A 122 -2.09 -17.05 -18.98
CA GLY A 122 -1.50 -17.91 -20.00
C GLY A 122 -1.31 -19.37 -19.57
N GLU A 123 -0.93 -20.23 -20.50
CA GLU A 123 -0.42 -21.56 -20.15
C GLU A 123 0.91 -21.43 -19.40
N PHE A 124 1.19 -22.32 -18.44
CA PHE A 124 2.40 -22.26 -17.59
C PHE A 124 3.73 -22.16 -18.37
N GLU A 125 3.75 -22.51 -19.65
CA GLU A 125 4.93 -22.49 -20.54
C GLU A 125 4.94 -21.33 -21.55
N ALA A 126 3.88 -20.54 -21.62
CA ALA A 126 3.85 -19.36 -22.47
C ALA A 126 4.59 -18.21 -21.76
N ASP A 127 5.63 -17.67 -22.38
CA ASP A 127 6.35 -16.44 -21.96
C ASP A 127 5.46 -15.18 -22.11
N GLU A 128 4.14 -15.31 -21.93
CA GLU A 128 3.23 -14.19 -21.99
C GLU A 128 3.44 -13.28 -20.76
N PRO A 129 3.70 -11.99 -20.98
CA PRO A 129 3.93 -11.06 -19.89
C PRO A 129 2.65 -10.86 -19.08
N SER A 130 2.81 -10.69 -17.77
CA SER A 130 1.70 -10.37 -16.87
C SER A 130 0.97 -9.11 -17.31
N GLU A 131 -0.36 -9.15 -17.24
CA GLU A 131 -1.16 -7.94 -17.30
C GLU A 131 -1.04 -7.23 -15.95
N TRP A 132 -0.46 -6.02 -15.97
CA TRP A 132 -0.24 -5.22 -14.76
C TRP A 132 -1.33 -4.15 -14.61
N ILE A 133 -1.90 -4.07 -13.41
CA ILE A 133 -2.96 -3.14 -13.04
C ILE A 133 -2.51 -2.35 -11.81
N ASP A 134 -2.58 -1.03 -11.90
CA ASP A 134 -2.36 -0.14 -10.77
C ASP A 134 -3.65 0.00 -9.96
N LEU A 135 -3.53 -0.23 -8.65
CA LEU A 135 -4.64 -0.07 -7.72
C LEU A 135 -4.61 1.36 -7.18
N HIS A 136 -5.50 2.19 -7.70
CA HIS A 136 -5.52 3.64 -7.46
C HIS A 136 -6.34 4.08 -6.25
N SER A 137 -7.09 3.17 -5.62
CA SER A 137 -7.97 3.50 -4.49
C SER A 137 -7.27 3.27 -3.15
N PHE A 138 -6.26 2.40 -3.06
CA PHE A 138 -5.45 2.22 -1.85
C PHE A 138 -4.06 2.84 -2.00
N GLY A 139 -3.65 3.61 -0.99
CA GLY A 139 -2.31 4.18 -0.95
C GLY A 139 -1.79 4.36 0.47
N VAL A 140 -0.46 4.38 0.61
CA VAL A 140 0.21 4.63 1.87
C VAL A 140 1.12 5.84 1.73
N ARG A 141 1.01 6.79 2.65
CA ARG A 141 1.84 7.99 2.71
C ARG A 141 2.76 7.93 3.92
N PHE A 142 4.06 8.05 3.70
CA PHE A 142 5.02 8.32 4.76
C PHE A 142 5.20 9.83 4.84
N TRP A 143 4.79 10.41 5.98
CA TRP A 143 4.95 11.82 6.22
C TRP A 143 6.40 12.12 6.60
N PRO A 144 6.98 13.22 6.12
CA PRO A 144 8.33 13.59 6.49
C PRO A 144 8.48 13.71 8.01
N PRO A 145 9.70 13.55 8.55
CA PRO A 145 9.97 13.87 9.95
C PRO A 145 9.46 15.27 10.27
N GLY A 146 8.72 15.41 11.37
CA GLY A 146 8.34 16.74 11.85
C GLY A 146 9.60 17.50 12.26
N ARG A 147 9.63 18.81 12.05
CA ARG A 147 10.64 19.67 12.67
C ARG A 147 10.47 19.70 14.19
#